data_AF-A0A8C5UTF6-F1
#
_entry.id   AF-A0A8C5UTF6-F1
#
_cell.length_a   1.000
_cell.length_b   1.000
_cell.length_c   1.000
_cell.angle_alpha   90.00
_cell.angle_beta   90.00
_cell.angle_gamma   90.00
#
_symmetry.space_group_name_H-M   'P 1'
#
loop_
_entity.id
_entity.type
_entity.pdbx_description
1 polymer ?
#
loop_
_entity_poly.entity_id
_entity_poly.type
_entity_poly.pdbx_seq_one_letter_code
_entity_poly.pdbx_strand_id
1 'polypeptide(L)'
;MEGAEAGAREGAAVARDLLALGYGGFPGAASRGASCPDFRALCGRLAAELASLGALEQRPEEGADVLSAGHGPDAEEEFLRQLAGLLRGLHCPDRALCGGDCAAALREPDAGLRLLRFLCSELQAARLLRLHASLDPSPVSSPGEGAEEGAGMVQELSLTLQALGLPRPTPGTPASRLLQELHAKEALESLSQSLRDQYCSRRCLLLKRLDLTTSAFHWSDRAEVLMGNVPDRGGRPNELEAPMPSWRDRREDGGGQRPGRQYRGRKKKKK
;
A
#
# COMPACT_ATOMS: atom_id res chain seq x y z
N MET A 1 -22.96 -11.08 -14.58
CA MET A 1 -21.59 -11.18 -15.14
C MET A 1 -20.52 -10.53 -14.26
N GLU A 2 -20.87 -9.60 -13.36
CA GLU A 2 -19.91 -8.87 -12.51
C GLU A 2 -19.14 -9.76 -11.50
N GLY A 3 -19.79 -10.78 -10.91
CA GLY A 3 -19.14 -11.67 -9.93
C GLY A 3 -18.03 -12.56 -10.51
N ALA A 4 -18.12 -12.94 -11.79
CA ALA A 4 -17.11 -13.78 -12.44
C ALA A 4 -15.81 -13.00 -12.74
N GLU A 5 -15.91 -11.69 -13.04
CA GLU A 5 -14.73 -10.84 -13.19
C GLU A 5 -14.02 -10.59 -11.86
N ALA A 6 -14.77 -10.46 -10.76
CA ALA A 6 -14.20 -10.24 -9.44
C ALA A 6 -13.34 -11.44 -8.98
N GLY A 7 -13.87 -12.67 -9.10
CA GLY A 7 -13.12 -13.89 -8.79
C GLY A 7 -11.88 -14.09 -9.66
N ALA A 8 -11.94 -13.71 -10.94
CA ALA A 8 -10.78 -13.78 -11.84
C ALA A 8 -9.65 -12.80 -11.45
N ARG A 9 -10.01 -11.57 -11.02
CA ARG A 9 -9.03 -10.58 -10.51
C ARG A 9 -8.40 -11.02 -9.19
N GLU A 10 -9.19 -11.63 -8.30
CA GLU A 10 -8.69 -12.15 -7.03
C GLU A 10 -7.76 -13.35 -7.23
N GLY A 11 -8.10 -14.27 -8.13
CA GLY A 11 -7.22 -15.37 -8.53
C GLY A 11 -5.88 -14.88 -9.09
N ALA A 12 -5.88 -13.81 -9.89
CA ALA A 12 -4.66 -13.20 -10.39
C ALA A 12 -3.81 -12.52 -9.29
N ALA A 13 -4.44 -11.99 -8.25
CA ALA A 13 -3.72 -11.44 -7.10
C ALA A 13 -3.01 -12.55 -6.31
N VAL A 14 -3.75 -13.61 -5.93
CA VAL A 14 -3.19 -14.77 -5.21
C VAL A 14 -2.06 -15.42 -6.01
N ALA A 15 -2.20 -15.54 -7.33
CA ALA A 15 -1.14 -16.08 -8.18
C ALA A 15 0.15 -15.23 -8.14
N ARG A 16 0.03 -13.90 -8.11
CA ARG A 16 1.19 -13.01 -7.96
C ARG A 16 1.84 -13.15 -6.59
N ASP A 17 1.05 -13.27 -5.53
CA ASP A 17 1.56 -13.43 -4.17
C ASP A 17 2.31 -14.76 -4.02
N LEU A 18 1.74 -15.85 -4.54
CA LEU A 18 2.41 -17.16 -4.58
C LEU A 18 3.73 -17.12 -5.36
N LEU A 19 3.74 -16.46 -6.53
CA LEU A 19 4.97 -16.27 -7.30
C LEU A 19 6.02 -15.48 -6.52
N ALA A 20 5.63 -14.38 -5.88
CA ALA A 20 6.53 -13.58 -5.05
C ALA A 20 7.07 -14.36 -3.83
N LEU A 21 6.29 -15.30 -3.30
CA LEU A 21 6.69 -16.17 -2.20
C LEU A 21 7.59 -17.35 -2.62
N GLY A 22 7.77 -17.58 -3.93
CA GLY A 22 8.57 -18.67 -4.50
C GLY A 22 7.76 -19.89 -4.94
N TYR A 23 6.43 -19.82 -4.86
CA TYR A 23 5.50 -20.89 -5.24
C TYR A 23 4.99 -20.69 -6.67
N GLY A 24 5.90 -20.89 -7.65
CA GLY A 24 5.55 -20.86 -9.07
C GLY A 24 4.87 -22.13 -9.58
N GLY A 25 4.15 -22.02 -10.71
CA GLY A 25 3.67 -23.19 -11.47
C GLY A 25 2.25 -23.70 -11.15
N PHE A 26 1.38 -22.88 -10.56
CA PHE A 26 -0.01 -23.25 -10.25
C PHE A 26 -1.07 -22.52 -11.11
N PRO A 27 -1.07 -22.68 -12.46
CA PRO A 27 -2.08 -22.04 -13.30
C PRO A 27 -3.44 -22.72 -13.10
N GLY A 28 -4.38 -22.05 -12.43
CA GLY A 28 -5.79 -22.44 -12.41
C GLY A 28 -6.23 -23.41 -11.29
N ALA A 29 -5.35 -23.76 -10.35
CA ALA A 29 -5.71 -24.56 -9.18
C ALA A 29 -6.29 -23.74 -8.02
N ALA A 30 -6.09 -22.42 -8.04
CA ALA A 30 -6.52 -21.53 -6.97
C ALA A 30 -8.06 -21.49 -6.81
N SER A 31 -8.80 -21.90 -7.84
CA SER A 31 -10.26 -22.07 -7.84
C SER A 31 -10.72 -23.50 -7.53
N ARG A 32 -9.81 -24.44 -7.29
CA ARG A 32 -10.15 -25.85 -7.01
C ARG A 32 -10.11 -26.08 -5.50
N GLY A 33 -11.23 -26.53 -4.94
CA GLY A 33 -11.38 -26.81 -3.51
C GLY A 33 -10.62 -28.05 -3.03
N ALA A 34 -10.92 -28.50 -1.81
CA ALA A 34 -10.19 -29.55 -1.09
C ALA A 34 -10.07 -30.91 -1.83
N SER A 35 -10.99 -31.20 -2.76
CA SER A 35 -10.92 -32.42 -3.58
C SER A 35 -9.71 -32.48 -4.51
N CYS A 36 -9.11 -31.33 -4.86
CA CYS A 36 -7.95 -31.27 -5.74
C CYS A 36 -6.65 -31.60 -4.97
N PRO A 37 -5.89 -32.63 -5.41
CA PRO A 37 -4.66 -33.02 -4.73
C PRO A 37 -3.56 -31.95 -4.82
N ASP A 38 -3.47 -31.24 -5.95
CA ASP A 38 -2.49 -30.17 -6.14
C ASP A 38 -2.75 -29.00 -5.18
N PHE A 39 -4.02 -28.65 -4.96
CA PHE A 39 -4.43 -27.64 -4.00
C PHE A 39 -4.04 -28.02 -2.57
N ARG A 40 -4.34 -29.27 -2.17
CA ARG A 40 -3.94 -29.80 -0.85
C ARG A 40 -2.43 -29.81 -0.68
N ALA A 41 -1.68 -30.19 -1.71
CA ALA A 41 -0.23 -30.18 -1.70
C ALA A 41 0.34 -28.76 -1.57
N LEU A 42 -0.25 -27.77 -2.23
CA LEU A 42 0.15 -26.37 -2.08
C LEU A 42 -0.09 -25.88 -0.64
N CYS A 43 -1.30 -26.11 -0.10
CA CYS A 43 -1.63 -25.74 1.27
C CYS A 43 -0.68 -26.42 2.28
N GLY A 44 -0.34 -27.70 2.06
CA GLY A 44 0.61 -28.44 2.87
C GLY A 44 2.01 -27.83 2.87
N ARG A 45 2.52 -27.42 1.69
CA ARG A 45 3.83 -26.75 1.62
C ARG A 45 3.84 -25.39 2.33
N LEU A 46 2.80 -24.58 2.14
CA LEU A 46 2.67 -23.29 2.84
C LEU A 46 2.61 -23.47 4.36
N ALA A 47 1.85 -24.46 4.83
CA ALA A 47 1.73 -24.77 6.25
C ALA A 47 3.03 -25.31 6.86
N ALA A 48 3.75 -26.17 6.13
CA ALA A 48 5.06 -26.65 6.54
C ALA A 48 6.07 -25.50 6.70
N GLU A 49 6.03 -24.53 5.78
CA GLU A 49 6.89 -23.36 5.88
C GLU A 49 6.49 -22.46 7.07
N LEU A 50 5.20 -22.21 7.27
CA LEU A 50 4.68 -21.48 8.45
C LEU A 50 5.11 -22.14 9.77
N ALA A 51 5.05 -23.47 9.85
CA ALA A 51 5.55 -24.21 11.00
C ALA A 51 7.07 -24.02 11.19
N SER A 52 7.86 -24.05 10.10
CA SER A 52 9.30 -23.80 10.16
C SER A 52 9.69 -22.39 10.61
N LEU A 53 8.77 -21.42 10.43
CA LEU A 53 8.95 -20.04 10.86
C LEU A 53 8.48 -19.78 12.30
N GLY A 54 7.90 -20.80 12.97
CA GLY A 54 7.38 -20.68 14.33
C GLY A 54 6.09 -19.88 14.43
N ALA A 55 5.32 -19.78 13.35
CA ALA A 55 4.07 -19.00 13.31
C ALA A 55 2.93 -19.62 14.14
N LEU A 56 3.05 -20.90 14.50
CA LEU A 56 2.13 -21.57 15.40
C LEU A 56 2.69 -21.44 16.82
N GLU A 57 2.04 -20.62 17.65
CA GLU A 57 2.37 -20.57 19.08
C GLU A 57 2.36 -21.99 19.64
N GLN A 58 3.49 -22.42 20.21
CA GLN A 58 3.63 -23.75 20.83
C GLN A 58 2.72 -23.81 22.06
N ARG A 59 1.45 -24.20 21.85
CA ARG A 59 0.72 -24.97 22.86
C ARG A 59 1.04 -26.43 22.60
N PRO A 60 1.91 -27.06 23.42
CA PRO A 60 2.23 -28.47 23.30
C PRO A 60 1.06 -29.28 23.83
N GLU A 61 -0.06 -29.27 23.11
CA GLU A 61 -1.15 -30.22 23.31
C GLU A 61 -1.14 -31.12 22.08
N GLU A 62 -0.42 -32.23 22.22
CA GLU A 62 -0.50 -33.49 21.47
C GLU A 62 -0.87 -33.41 19.97
N GLY A 63 0.14 -33.62 19.11
CA GLY A 63 -0.08 -34.14 17.76
C GLY A 63 -0.48 -33.11 16.70
N ALA A 64 0.16 -31.93 16.67
CA ALA A 64 0.06 -31.02 15.53
C ALA A 64 0.78 -31.60 14.30
N ASP A 65 0.17 -32.60 13.66
CA ASP A 65 0.60 -33.06 12.35
C ASP A 65 0.56 -31.88 11.38
N VAL A 66 1.71 -31.59 10.78
CA VAL A 66 1.86 -30.63 9.68
C VAL A 66 0.84 -31.00 8.61
N LEU A 67 0.11 -30.00 8.08
CA LEU A 67 -0.90 -30.25 7.04
C LEU A 67 -0.33 -31.13 5.93
N SER A 68 -0.87 -32.34 5.82
CA SER A 68 -0.49 -33.31 4.81
C SER A 68 -1.47 -33.26 3.66
N ALA A 69 -0.95 -33.37 2.43
CA ALA A 69 -1.81 -33.52 1.25
C ALA A 69 -2.62 -34.84 1.29
N GLY A 70 -2.11 -35.84 2.02
CA GLY A 70 -2.63 -37.20 2.08
C GLY A 70 -2.47 -37.97 0.76
N HIS A 71 -2.39 -39.29 0.83
CA HIS A 71 -2.47 -40.19 -0.32
C HIS A 71 -3.41 -41.34 0.05
N GLY A 72 -4.62 -41.33 -0.49
CA GLY A 72 -5.63 -42.34 -0.16
C GLY A 72 -7.08 -41.86 -0.37
N PRO A 73 -8.06 -42.76 -0.18
CA PRO A 73 -9.47 -42.45 -0.30
C PRO A 73 -9.95 -41.40 0.72
N ASP A 74 -9.38 -41.41 1.94
CA ASP A 74 -9.78 -40.51 3.04
C ASP A 74 -8.90 -39.25 3.12
N ALA A 75 -8.08 -39.00 2.10
CA ALA A 75 -7.08 -37.94 2.12
C ALA A 75 -7.68 -36.53 2.11
N GLU A 76 -8.91 -36.36 1.62
CA GLU A 76 -9.64 -35.09 1.69
C GLU A 76 -10.13 -34.82 3.12
N GLU A 77 -10.73 -35.82 3.78
CA GLU A 77 -11.25 -35.68 5.15
C GLU A 77 -10.15 -35.44 6.16
N GLU A 78 -9.03 -36.17 6.03
CA GLU A 78 -7.85 -35.98 6.86
C GLU A 78 -7.22 -34.59 6.66
N PHE A 79 -7.12 -34.12 5.41
CA PHE A 79 -6.68 -32.76 5.12
C PHE A 79 -7.59 -31.71 5.76
N LEU A 80 -8.92 -31.87 5.66
CA LEU A 80 -9.88 -30.92 6.24
C LEU A 80 -9.80 -30.88 7.76
N ARG A 81 -9.62 -32.03 8.40
CA ARG A 81 -9.43 -32.15 9.85
C ARG A 81 -8.17 -31.40 10.31
N GLN A 82 -7.05 -31.64 9.63
CA GLN A 82 -5.79 -30.97 9.93
C GLN A 82 -5.87 -29.46 9.65
N LEU A 83 -6.51 -29.07 8.53
CA LEU A 83 -6.70 -27.68 8.13
C LEU A 83 -7.48 -26.88 9.18
N ALA A 84 -8.54 -27.45 9.75
CA ALA A 84 -9.31 -26.81 10.82
C ALA A 84 -8.45 -26.55 12.06
N GLY A 85 -7.53 -27.45 12.39
CA GLY A 85 -6.54 -27.27 13.46
C GLY A 85 -5.57 -26.14 13.15
N LEU A 86 -4.99 -26.13 11.94
CA LEU A 86 -4.07 -25.07 11.51
C LEU A 86 -4.74 -23.69 11.54
N LEU A 87 -5.93 -23.55 10.95
CA LEU A 87 -6.63 -22.27 10.87
C LEU A 87 -6.99 -21.72 12.26
N ARG A 88 -7.26 -22.60 13.23
CA ARG A 88 -7.48 -22.21 14.62
C ARG A 88 -6.18 -21.73 15.27
N GLY A 89 -5.06 -22.40 15.01
CA GLY A 89 -3.74 -22.00 15.50
C GLY A 89 -3.23 -20.69 14.90
N LEU A 90 -3.59 -20.40 13.65
CA LEU A 90 -3.27 -19.14 12.97
C LEU A 90 -4.31 -18.02 13.22
N HIS A 91 -5.33 -18.26 14.06
CA HIS A 91 -6.40 -17.31 14.34
C HIS A 91 -7.10 -16.74 13.09
N CYS A 92 -7.39 -17.60 12.12
CA CYS A 92 -8.03 -17.19 10.87
C CYS A 92 -9.38 -16.48 11.12
N PRO A 93 -9.62 -15.30 10.52
CA PRO A 93 -10.85 -14.53 10.74
C PRO A 93 -12.07 -15.05 9.95
N ASP A 94 -11.87 -15.93 8.96
CA ASP A 94 -12.96 -16.48 8.15
C ASP A 94 -13.74 -17.54 8.94
N ARG A 95 -14.88 -17.13 9.49
CA ARG A 95 -15.76 -17.99 10.29
C ARG A 95 -16.35 -19.17 9.52
N ALA A 96 -16.47 -19.08 8.19
CA ALA A 96 -16.96 -20.18 7.38
C ALA A 96 -15.89 -21.28 7.28
N LEU A 97 -14.62 -20.90 7.10
CA LEU A 97 -13.49 -21.82 7.02
C LEU A 97 -13.04 -22.37 8.39
N CYS A 98 -13.30 -21.64 9.48
CA CYS A 98 -12.99 -22.08 10.85
C CYS A 98 -14.17 -22.74 11.58
N GLY A 99 -15.33 -22.81 10.92
CA GLY A 99 -16.57 -23.35 11.48
C GLY A 99 -16.63 -24.89 11.50
N GLY A 100 -17.82 -25.43 11.79
CA GLY A 100 -18.02 -26.87 11.96
C GLY A 100 -17.99 -27.71 10.68
N ASP A 101 -18.14 -27.09 9.49
CA ASP A 101 -18.14 -27.80 8.21
C ASP A 101 -17.21 -27.12 7.19
N CYS A 102 -15.91 -27.31 7.38
CA CYS A 102 -14.89 -26.84 6.44
C CYS A 102 -15.05 -27.44 5.03
N ALA A 103 -15.64 -28.64 4.93
CA ALA A 103 -15.85 -29.33 3.67
C ALA A 103 -16.88 -28.57 2.81
N ALA A 104 -18.02 -28.20 3.38
CA ALA A 104 -19.01 -27.38 2.71
C ALA A 104 -18.47 -25.99 2.39
N ALA A 105 -17.73 -25.36 3.32
CA ALA A 105 -17.17 -24.04 3.10
C ALA A 105 -16.19 -23.98 1.92
N LEU A 106 -15.34 -25.00 1.72
CA LEU A 106 -14.38 -25.07 0.62
C LEU A 106 -14.99 -25.49 -0.73
N ARG A 107 -16.27 -25.90 -0.75
CA ARG A 107 -17.03 -26.14 -1.99
C ARG A 107 -17.61 -24.85 -2.57
N GLU A 108 -17.72 -23.79 -1.76
CA GLU A 108 -18.17 -22.49 -2.23
C GLU A 108 -17.17 -21.87 -3.22
N PRO A 109 -17.66 -21.12 -4.23
CA PRO A 109 -16.79 -20.37 -5.11
C PRO A 109 -15.89 -19.41 -4.30
N ASP A 110 -14.64 -19.28 -4.73
CA ASP A 110 -13.63 -18.42 -4.14
C ASP A 110 -13.17 -18.78 -2.71
N ALA A 111 -13.75 -19.79 -2.05
CA ALA A 111 -13.32 -20.20 -0.71
C ALA A 111 -11.87 -20.70 -0.69
N GLY A 112 -11.46 -21.42 -1.73
CA GLY A 112 -10.05 -21.81 -1.92
C GLY A 112 -9.12 -20.60 -2.12
N LEU A 113 -9.59 -19.56 -2.81
CA LEU A 113 -8.84 -18.31 -2.99
C LEU A 113 -8.69 -17.55 -1.68
N ARG A 114 -9.76 -17.43 -0.89
CA ARG A 114 -9.71 -16.80 0.44
C ARG A 114 -8.74 -17.52 1.36
N LEU A 115 -8.77 -18.85 1.36
CA LEU A 115 -7.82 -19.66 2.13
C LEU A 115 -6.38 -19.41 1.69
N LEU A 116 -6.08 -19.49 0.39
CA LEU A 116 -4.73 -19.27 -0.12
C LEU A 116 -4.24 -17.86 0.14
N ARG A 117 -5.10 -16.85 0.00
CA ARG A 117 -4.78 -15.45 0.32
C ARG A 117 -4.40 -15.30 1.78
N PHE A 118 -5.18 -15.91 2.68
CA PHE A 118 -4.87 -15.92 4.11
C PHE A 118 -3.54 -16.60 4.40
N LEU A 119 -3.30 -17.81 3.87
CA LEU A 119 -2.04 -18.52 4.08
C LEU A 119 -0.83 -17.75 3.52
N CYS A 120 -0.99 -17.06 2.38
CA CYS A 120 0.04 -16.20 1.83
C CYS A 120 0.32 -15.00 2.73
N SER A 121 -0.72 -14.32 3.24
CA SER A 121 -0.53 -13.18 4.14
C SER A 121 0.12 -13.58 5.46
N GLU A 122 -0.28 -14.72 6.04
CA GLU A 122 0.35 -15.26 7.24
C GLU A 122 1.81 -15.62 6.98
N LEU A 123 2.12 -16.19 5.81
CA LEU A 123 3.50 -16.54 5.47
C LEU A 123 4.36 -15.28 5.28
N GLN A 124 3.83 -14.25 4.64
CA GLN A 124 4.47 -12.95 4.51
C GLN A 124 4.74 -12.33 5.89
N ALA A 125 3.74 -12.37 6.78
CA ALA A 125 3.86 -11.87 8.14
C ALA A 125 4.90 -12.66 8.95
N ALA A 126 4.86 -13.99 8.91
CA ALA A 126 5.81 -14.85 9.61
C ALA A 126 7.26 -14.62 9.13
N ARG A 127 7.48 -14.48 7.81
CA ARG A 127 8.80 -14.13 7.26
C ARG A 127 9.25 -12.75 7.74
N LEU A 128 8.36 -11.76 7.76
CA LEU A 128 8.67 -10.41 8.26
C LEU A 128 9.02 -10.41 9.75
N LEU A 129 8.26 -11.14 10.58
CA LEU A 129 8.51 -11.27 12.01
C LEU A 129 9.83 -11.97 12.28
N ARG A 130 10.18 -13.01 11.52
CA ARG A 130 11.48 -13.68 11.62
C ARG A 130 12.64 -12.76 11.22
N LEU A 131 12.46 -11.96 10.17
CA LEU A 131 13.43 -10.92 9.81
C LEU A 131 13.58 -9.89 10.94
N HIS A 132 12.48 -9.48 11.57
CA HIS A 132 12.50 -8.55 12.70
C HIS A 132 13.18 -9.14 13.94
N ALA A 133 12.89 -10.40 14.27
CA ALA A 133 13.56 -11.13 15.36
C ALA A 133 15.05 -11.34 15.09
N SER A 134 15.49 -11.38 13.83
CA SER A 134 16.90 -11.39 13.44
C SER A 134 17.56 -10.01 13.52
N LEU A 135 16.77 -8.93 13.43
CA LEU A 135 17.23 -7.54 13.53
C LEU A 135 17.27 -7.04 14.98
N ASP A 136 16.57 -7.72 15.90
CA ASP A 136 16.69 -7.53 17.34
C ASP A 136 17.95 -8.25 17.88
N PRO A 137 19.00 -7.54 18.32
CA PRO A 137 20.19 -8.19 18.85
C PRO A 137 19.93 -8.62 20.31
N SER A 138 19.59 -9.90 20.53
CA SER A 138 19.80 -10.52 21.83
C SER A 138 21.30 -10.81 22.01
N PRO A 139 21.91 -10.54 23.18
CA PRO A 139 23.35 -10.50 23.34
C PRO A 139 23.93 -11.90 23.62
N VAL A 140 24.04 -12.78 22.62
CA VAL A 140 25.01 -13.89 22.65
C VAL A 140 25.51 -14.19 21.24
N SER A 141 26.82 -14.04 21.08
CA SER A 141 27.64 -14.07 19.86
C SER A 141 27.44 -15.24 18.90
N SER A 142 27.61 -14.95 17.60
CA SER A 142 28.60 -15.65 16.77
C SER A 142 29.25 -14.66 15.77
N PRO A 143 30.57 -14.75 15.53
CA PRO A 143 31.25 -13.96 14.52
C PRO A 143 31.22 -14.72 13.20
N GLY A 144 30.46 -14.24 12.22
CA GLY A 144 30.46 -14.83 10.89
C GLY A 144 29.76 -13.94 9.87
N GLU A 145 30.58 -13.24 9.07
CA GLU A 145 30.25 -12.79 7.71
C GLU A 145 29.08 -11.80 7.54
N GLY A 146 29.35 -10.52 7.75
CA GLY A 146 28.40 -9.45 7.46
C GLY A 146 29.05 -8.08 7.28
N ALA A 147 30.13 -7.99 6.50
CA ALA A 147 30.83 -6.71 6.30
C ALA A 147 30.04 -5.72 5.41
N GLU A 148 29.08 -6.19 4.59
CA GLU A 148 28.32 -5.31 3.69
C GLU A 148 26.99 -4.78 4.26
N GLU A 149 26.23 -5.58 5.01
CA GLU A 149 24.90 -5.16 5.51
C GLU A 149 25.00 -4.12 6.65
N GLY A 150 26.04 -4.24 7.48
CA GLY A 150 26.35 -3.25 8.51
C GLY A 150 26.73 -1.88 7.94
N ALA A 151 27.33 -1.83 6.74
CA ALA A 151 27.71 -0.57 6.11
C ALA A 151 26.49 0.28 5.70
N GLY A 152 25.43 -0.38 5.21
CA GLY A 152 24.17 0.29 4.84
C GLY A 152 23.46 0.90 6.05
N MET A 153 23.33 0.14 7.14
CA MET A 153 22.71 0.64 8.37
C MET A 153 23.51 1.79 9.02
N VAL A 154 24.84 1.67 9.03
CA VAL A 154 25.73 2.75 9.53
C VAL A 154 25.60 4.00 8.66
N GLN A 155 25.41 3.84 7.34
CA GLN A 155 25.20 4.95 6.43
C GLN A 155 23.85 5.65 6.70
N GLU A 156 22.75 4.91 6.85
CA GLU A 156 21.43 5.48 7.17
C GLU A 156 21.41 6.19 8.52
N LEU A 157 22.05 5.61 9.54
CA LEU A 157 22.22 6.26 10.84
C LEU A 157 23.07 7.53 10.73
N SER A 158 24.12 7.50 9.92
CA SER A 158 24.95 8.68 9.67
C SER A 158 24.18 9.80 8.98
N LEU A 159 23.31 9.47 8.02
CA LEU A 159 22.43 10.42 7.33
C LEU A 159 21.40 11.03 8.29
N THR A 160 20.80 10.20 9.14
CA THR A 160 19.83 10.64 10.15
C THR A 160 20.47 11.61 11.14
N LEU A 161 21.65 11.26 11.68
CA LEU A 161 22.40 12.14 12.59
C LEU A 161 22.78 13.45 11.92
N GLN A 162 23.21 13.41 10.66
CA GLN A 162 23.52 14.61 9.89
C GLN A 162 22.30 15.51 9.68
N ALA A 163 21.14 14.93 9.34
CA ALA A 163 19.90 15.68 9.19
C ALA A 163 19.44 16.35 10.50
N LEU A 164 19.72 15.70 11.63
CA LEU A 164 19.44 16.22 12.97
C LEU A 164 20.53 17.17 13.51
N GLY A 165 21.60 17.43 12.74
CA GLY A 165 22.71 18.29 13.16
C GLY A 165 23.55 17.70 14.30
N LEU A 166 23.54 16.37 14.46
CA LEU A 166 24.31 15.64 15.46
C LEU A 166 25.71 15.30 14.95
N PRO A 167 26.71 15.21 15.84
CA PRO A 167 28.05 14.78 15.46
C PRO A 167 28.03 13.32 14.98
N ARG A 168 28.98 12.98 14.09
CA ARG A 168 29.15 11.59 13.66
C ARG A 168 29.62 10.73 14.83
N PRO A 169 29.08 9.50 14.98
CA PRO A 169 29.46 8.62 16.07
C PRO A 169 30.91 8.19 15.90
N THR A 170 31.68 8.17 16.99
CA THR A 170 33.04 7.63 16.96
C THR A 170 32.97 6.09 16.91
N PRO A 171 33.89 5.43 16.19
CA PRO A 171 33.97 3.97 16.19
C PRO A 171 34.10 3.42 17.61
N GLY A 172 33.22 2.50 18.00
CA GLY A 172 33.16 1.94 19.36
C GLY A 172 32.20 2.63 20.32
N THR A 173 31.46 3.65 19.89
CA THR A 173 30.36 4.22 20.70
C THR A 173 29.25 3.16 20.86
N PRO A 174 28.84 2.81 22.09
CA PRO A 174 27.77 1.85 22.29
C PRO A 174 26.43 2.41 21.76
N ALA A 175 25.65 1.57 21.08
CA ALA A 175 24.38 1.96 20.45
C ALA A 175 23.39 2.61 21.43
N SER A 176 23.39 2.18 22.70
CA SER A 176 22.56 2.76 23.76
C SER A 176 22.83 4.25 24.01
N ARG A 177 24.09 4.67 23.92
CA ARG A 177 24.47 6.09 24.06
C ARG A 177 24.00 6.92 22.87
N LEU A 178 24.11 6.38 21.66
CA LEU A 178 23.63 7.06 20.45
C LEU A 178 22.11 7.23 20.44
N LEU A 179 21.37 6.19 20.83
CA LEU A 179 19.91 6.27 20.96
C LEU A 179 19.49 7.25 22.05
N GLN A 180 20.24 7.30 23.17
CA GLN A 180 20.00 8.27 24.22
C GLN A 180 20.29 9.72 23.78
N GLU A 181 21.34 9.95 22.98
CA GLU A 181 21.64 11.25 22.38
C GLU A 181 20.58 11.68 21.36
N LEU A 182 20.11 10.74 20.52
CA LEU A 182 19.01 10.95 19.58
C LEU A 182 17.71 11.34 20.31
N HIS A 183 17.36 10.61 21.37
CA HIS A 183 16.17 10.89 22.17
C HIS A 183 16.30 12.18 22.99
N ALA A 184 17.49 12.48 23.51
CA ALA A 184 17.73 13.69 24.27
C ALA A 184 17.75 14.96 23.40
N LYS A 185 17.86 14.83 22.07
CA LYS A 185 17.73 15.98 21.19
C LYS A 185 16.28 16.43 21.10
N GLU A 186 15.99 17.49 21.83
CA GLU A 186 14.80 18.35 21.70
C GLU A 186 14.51 18.72 20.23
N ALA A 187 15.54 18.76 19.39
CA ALA A 187 15.43 18.97 17.94
C ALA A 187 14.51 17.93 17.26
N LEU A 188 14.55 16.66 17.65
CA LEU A 188 13.73 15.60 17.05
C LEU A 188 12.26 15.77 17.40
N GLU A 189 11.95 16.08 18.66
CA GLU A 189 10.59 16.39 19.09
C GLU A 189 10.05 17.62 18.36
N SER A 190 10.85 18.69 18.28
CA SER A 190 10.48 19.93 17.58
C SER A 190 10.26 19.71 16.08
N LEU A 191 11.10 18.90 15.43
CA LEU A 191 10.96 18.54 14.02
C LEU A 191 9.70 17.72 13.79
N SER A 192 9.43 16.73 14.67
CA SER A 192 8.21 15.93 14.60
C SER A 192 6.95 16.79 14.74
N GLN A 193 6.98 17.79 15.62
CA GLN A 193 5.87 18.70 15.85
C GLN A 193 5.68 19.61 14.64
N SER A 194 6.76 20.18 14.10
CA SER A 194 6.73 21.00 12.88
C SER A 194 6.17 20.22 11.68
N LEU A 195 6.60 18.97 11.47
CA LEU A 195 6.07 18.12 10.39
C LEU A 195 4.59 17.80 10.59
N ARG A 196 4.16 17.53 11.84
CA ARG A 196 2.74 17.35 12.17
C ARG A 196 1.93 18.62 11.88
N ASP A 197 2.41 19.78 12.28
CA ASP A 197 1.74 21.06 12.04
C ASP A 197 1.64 21.38 10.54
N GLN A 198 2.69 21.09 9.77
CA GLN A 198 2.69 21.22 8.30
C GLN A 198 1.69 20.26 7.66
N TYR A 199 1.66 19.00 8.08
CA TYR A 199 0.71 18.01 7.59
C TYR A 199 -0.74 18.42 7.90
N CYS A 200 -1.00 18.85 9.14
CA CYS A 200 -2.30 19.37 9.57
C CYS A 200 -2.73 20.56 8.71
N SER A 201 -1.83 21.52 8.49
CA SER A 201 -2.09 22.69 7.65
C SER A 201 -2.45 22.29 6.21
N ARG A 202 -1.68 21.38 5.61
CA ARG A 202 -1.94 20.88 4.25
C ARG A 202 -3.26 20.12 4.16
N ARG A 203 -3.56 19.26 5.15
CA ARG A 203 -4.83 18.53 5.23
C ARG A 203 -6.02 19.49 5.35
N CYS A 204 -5.95 20.48 6.24
CA CYS A 204 -7.00 21.48 6.40
C CYS A 204 -7.22 22.30 5.11
N LEU A 205 -6.15 22.65 4.39
CA LEU A 205 -6.24 23.34 3.11
C LEU A 205 -6.90 22.47 2.05
N LEU A 206 -6.49 21.20 1.93
CA LEU A 206 -7.07 20.26 0.97
C LEU A 206 -8.55 20.01 1.24
N LEU A 207 -8.93 19.83 2.51
CA LEU A 207 -10.33 19.67 2.91
C LEU A 207 -11.15 20.92 2.60
N LYS A 208 -10.69 22.12 3.00
CA LYS A 208 -11.38 23.38 2.66
C LYS A 208 -11.51 23.59 1.16
N ARG A 209 -10.50 23.23 0.37
CA ARG A 209 -10.57 23.31 -1.09
C ARG A 209 -11.62 22.37 -1.63
N LEU A 210 -11.70 21.14 -1.11
CA LEU A 210 -12.74 20.18 -1.47
C LEU A 210 -14.14 20.73 -1.13
N ASP A 211 -14.32 21.26 0.10
CA ASP A 211 -15.60 21.85 0.54
C ASP A 211 -16.04 23.00 -0.36
N LEU A 212 -15.09 23.87 -0.75
CA LEU A 212 -15.35 24.97 -1.67
C LEU A 212 -15.71 24.47 -3.07
N THR A 213 -15.03 23.43 -3.59
CA THR A 213 -15.39 22.83 -4.88
C THR A 213 -16.76 22.19 -4.85
N THR A 214 -17.10 21.46 -3.78
CA THR A 214 -18.44 20.87 -3.61
C THR A 214 -19.50 21.95 -3.46
N SER A 215 -19.18 23.01 -2.70
CA SER A 215 -20.08 24.15 -2.51
C SER A 215 -20.36 24.94 -3.79
N ALA A 216 -19.40 25.00 -4.72
CA ALA A 216 -19.57 25.68 -6.00
C ALA A 216 -20.66 25.04 -6.87
N PHE A 217 -20.91 23.72 -6.76
CA PHE A 217 -22.02 23.07 -7.45
C PHE A 217 -23.39 23.48 -6.91
N HIS A 218 -23.46 23.79 -5.61
CA HIS A 218 -24.68 24.28 -4.95
C HIS A 218 -24.74 25.81 -4.92
N TRP A 219 -23.90 26.49 -5.71
CA TRP A 219 -23.95 27.94 -5.82
C TRP A 219 -25.24 28.40 -6.49
N SER A 220 -25.78 27.65 -7.46
CA SER A 220 -27.09 27.93 -8.07
C SER A 220 -28.20 27.94 -7.02
N ASP A 221 -28.28 26.88 -6.21
CA ASP A 221 -29.33 26.71 -5.21
C ASP A 221 -29.24 27.79 -4.12
N ARG A 222 -28.02 28.13 -3.68
CA ARG A 222 -27.79 29.21 -2.72
C ARG A 222 -28.05 30.60 -3.30
N ALA A 223 -27.67 30.83 -4.56
CA ALA A 223 -27.92 32.08 -5.27
C ALA A 223 -29.42 32.27 -5.54
N GLU A 224 -30.15 31.21 -5.86
CA GLU A 224 -31.60 31.24 -6.07
C GLU A 224 -32.34 31.59 -4.78
N VAL A 225 -31.91 31.03 -3.63
CA VAL A 225 -32.46 31.36 -2.31
C VAL A 225 -32.13 32.80 -1.86
N LEU A 226 -30.92 33.29 -2.15
CA LEU A 226 -30.48 34.62 -1.70
C LEU A 226 -30.83 35.78 -2.66
N MET A 227 -30.88 35.52 -3.96
CA MET A 227 -31.04 36.55 -5.00
C MET A 227 -32.28 36.34 -5.89
N GLY A 228 -33.10 35.33 -5.61
CA GLY A 228 -34.18 34.91 -6.51
C GLY A 228 -33.64 34.22 -7.76
N ASN A 229 -34.51 33.95 -8.75
CA ASN A 229 -34.12 33.27 -9.98
C ASN A 229 -33.03 34.07 -10.73
N VAL A 230 -31.77 33.60 -10.69
CA VAL A 230 -30.64 34.28 -11.33
C VAL A 230 -30.54 33.77 -12.77
N PRO A 231 -30.77 34.62 -13.80
CA PRO A 231 -30.70 34.19 -15.19
C PRO A 231 -29.30 33.70 -15.55
N ASP A 232 -29.27 32.63 -16.33
CA ASP A 232 -28.06 31.88 -16.70
C ASP A 232 -27.03 32.81 -17.36
N ARG A 233 -25.88 33.02 -16.69
CA ARG A 233 -24.84 33.97 -17.13
C ARG A 233 -23.71 33.31 -17.93
N GLY A 234 -23.80 32.02 -18.19
CA GLY A 234 -22.80 31.28 -18.94
C GLY A 234 -23.49 30.24 -19.81
N GLY A 235 -24.01 30.68 -20.96
CA GLY A 235 -24.51 29.76 -21.99
C GLY A 235 -23.48 28.68 -22.30
N ARG A 236 -23.95 27.49 -22.70
CA ARG A 236 -23.04 26.39 -23.06
C ARG A 236 -22.10 26.89 -24.16
N PRO A 237 -20.82 26.45 -24.21
CA PRO A 237 -19.85 26.95 -25.20
C PRO A 237 -20.31 26.88 -26.66
N ASN A 238 -21.27 26.01 -26.99
CA ASN A 238 -21.84 25.84 -28.32
C ASN A 238 -23.02 26.80 -28.64
N GLU A 239 -23.48 27.59 -27.66
CA GLU A 239 -24.61 28.55 -27.80
C GLU A 239 -24.11 30.01 -27.91
N LEU A 240 -22.82 30.25 -27.63
CA LEU A 240 -22.17 31.54 -27.79
C LEU A 240 -21.59 31.67 -29.21
N GLU A 241 -22.44 31.89 -30.21
CA GLU A 241 -21.96 32.32 -31.52
C GLU A 241 -21.54 33.80 -31.41
N ALA A 242 -20.24 34.03 -31.20
CA ALA A 242 -19.72 35.40 -31.24
C ALA A 242 -19.96 35.94 -32.65
N PRO A 243 -20.66 37.07 -32.83
CA PRO A 243 -20.90 37.61 -34.16
C PRO A 243 -19.56 37.87 -34.83
N MET A 244 -19.30 37.16 -35.93
CA MET A 244 -18.09 37.30 -36.74
C MET A 244 -17.90 38.77 -37.11
N PRO A 245 -16.81 39.44 -36.68
CA PRO A 245 -16.61 40.83 -37.04
C PRO A 245 -16.41 40.94 -38.55
N SER A 246 -17.12 41.85 -39.21
CA SER A 246 -16.92 42.12 -40.64
C SER A 246 -15.52 42.72 -40.85
N TRP A 247 -14.65 42.00 -41.54
CA TRP A 247 -13.37 42.53 -42.00
C TRP A 247 -13.67 43.48 -43.16
N ARG A 248 -13.48 44.79 -42.97
CA ARG A 248 -13.57 45.74 -44.09
C ARG A 248 -12.28 45.65 -44.89
N ASP A 249 -12.40 45.56 -46.20
CA ASP A 249 -11.25 45.63 -47.09
C ASP A 249 -10.47 46.93 -46.84
N ARG A 250 -9.15 46.77 -46.73
CA ARG A 250 -8.21 47.87 -46.56
C ARG A 250 -8.32 48.75 -47.81
N ARG A 251 -8.93 49.92 -47.68
CA ARG A 251 -8.98 50.90 -48.77
C ARG A 251 -7.55 51.25 -49.18
N GLU A 252 -7.23 50.99 -50.43
CA GLU A 252 -6.17 51.71 -51.14
C GLU A 252 -6.69 53.11 -51.41
N ASP A 253 -6.45 54.04 -50.49
CA ASP A 253 -6.36 55.47 -50.82
C ASP A 253 -5.89 56.28 -49.60
N GLY A 254 -4.72 56.91 -49.78
CA GLY A 254 -4.50 58.30 -49.39
C GLY A 254 -4.41 58.67 -47.92
N GLY A 255 -3.18 58.65 -47.40
CA GLY A 255 -2.65 59.74 -46.55
C GLY A 255 -2.96 59.70 -45.06
N GLY A 256 -1.92 59.89 -44.24
CA GLY A 256 -2.08 60.42 -42.88
C GLY A 256 -1.45 59.61 -41.76
N GLN A 257 -0.22 59.97 -41.43
CA GLN A 257 0.42 59.89 -40.10
C GLN A 257 0.48 58.55 -39.36
N ARG A 258 1.69 57.97 -39.37
CA ARG A 258 2.20 57.17 -38.25
C ARG A 258 2.58 58.09 -37.09
N PRO A 259 2.07 57.88 -35.86
CA PRO A 259 2.87 58.02 -34.65
C PRO A 259 3.38 56.60 -34.32
N GLY A 260 4.67 56.32 -34.42
CA GLY A 260 5.63 56.76 -33.41
C GLY A 260 5.91 55.59 -32.47
N ARG A 261 6.77 54.67 -32.94
CA ARG A 261 7.38 53.59 -32.15
C ARG A 261 8.09 54.20 -30.93
N GLN A 262 7.80 53.75 -29.71
CA GLN A 262 8.78 53.82 -28.61
C GLN A 262 8.86 52.48 -27.89
N TYR A 263 9.86 51.69 -28.30
CA TYR A 263 10.32 50.50 -27.61
C TYR A 263 11.44 50.93 -26.64
N ARG A 264 11.16 51.00 -25.34
CA ARG A 264 12.21 51.22 -24.33
C ARG A 264 12.92 49.89 -24.04
N GLY A 265 14.01 49.64 -24.75
CA GLY A 265 14.99 48.62 -24.39
C GLY A 265 15.83 49.07 -23.19
N ARG A 266 15.78 48.33 -22.08
CA ARG A 266 16.63 48.55 -20.91
C ARG A 266 17.94 47.77 -21.09
N LYS A 267 19.03 48.49 -21.40
CA LYS A 267 20.39 47.95 -21.50
C LYS A 267 20.89 47.47 -20.13
N LYS A 268 21.47 46.27 -20.12
CA LYS A 268 22.38 45.76 -19.09
C LYS A 268 23.57 46.70 -18.91
N LYS A 269 23.95 47.01 -17.66
CA LYS A 269 25.29 47.49 -17.31
C LYS A 269 26.00 46.40 -16.54
N LYS A 270 27.19 46.07 -17.05
CA LYS A 270 28.22 45.23 -16.44
C LYS A 270 29.29 46.21 -15.96
N LYS A 271 29.62 46.19 -14.68
CA LYS A 271 30.98 46.38 -14.18
C LYS A 271 31.04 45.83 -12.77
#